data_AF-A0A6V7HB00-F1
#
_entry.id   AF-A0A6V7HB00-F1
#
_cell.length_a   1.000
_cell.length_b   1.000
_cell.length_c   1.000
_cell.angle_alpha   90.00
_cell.angle_beta   90.00
_cell.angle_gamma   90.00
#
_symmetry.space_group_name_H-M   'P 1'
#
loop_
_entity.id
_entity.type
_entity.pdbx_description
1 polymer ?
#
loop_
_entity_poly.entity_id
_entity_poly.type
_entity_poly.pdbx_seq_one_letter_code
_entity_poly.pdbx_strand_id
1 'polypeptide(L)'
;HEEQEINCHGKHLANNDMLNFDLLTLNNHQILNKLVLSKNNIVNLPRNLLKKLQFLRNLDLSENIIEKIYTTMFIDLNSLENLNLSKNSLKTFDDSLLEVLPALLSLNLSYNHIDSIDHLMNNTITKINTLDLSHNNISSLPKGFSASLLNLQYLDLSFNKIHSLEDCNLMHLHSLKAIYINNNFIITLDMQALPKTLIELHSGYNQISEILYNSVHIEILNLQHNNISALHANLITNNLQSLNISGNLLSDFSNVISENLKVLDISNNKLTYVPEIISIKNFPLLFQLDVSENPIKNLTINSDLKLNLFVANKMNMLKNIEKDTLSNLRSPSNDCINLTISNNKMLTFIHEDALRHMNLCSLDLSNNQLSYVAQKLIMQSSNFTIYNVNLQGNPLKCNCALQWMLNDLVPQLYTTQPRLLDDLRCAWPPQISNIRIVHWYGWKDQVFCANMSILKENLTMNVASVMTTEVIHFDSSTGLLIVVGIAITVLILLIVGGIVWTQRVAIKRRRINRKF
;
A
#
# COMPACT_ATOMS: atom_id res chain seq x y z
N HIS A 1 -4.61 -22.00 33.36
CA HIS A 1 -5.34 -20.90 34.02
C HIS A 1 -5.98 -20.09 32.92
N GLU A 2 -7.31 -20.15 32.79
CA GLU A 2 -8.03 -19.42 31.74
C GLU A 2 -7.86 -17.91 31.97
N GLU A 3 -7.40 -17.19 30.96
CA GLU A 3 -7.33 -15.73 31.00
C GLU A 3 -8.76 -15.19 31.14
N GLN A 4 -9.06 -14.56 32.28
CA GLN A 4 -10.34 -13.86 32.40
C GLN A 4 -10.30 -12.64 31.49
N GLU A 5 -11.15 -12.66 30.47
CA GLU A 5 -11.39 -11.56 29.53
C GLU A 5 -12.84 -11.08 29.64
N ILE A 6 -13.03 -9.77 29.69
CA ILE A 6 -14.33 -9.14 29.56
C ILE A 6 -14.32 -8.28 28.30
N ASN A 7 -15.21 -8.61 27.37
CA ASN A 7 -15.35 -7.90 26.12
C ASN A 7 -16.72 -7.20 26.03
N CYS A 8 -16.67 -5.88 26.02
CA CYS A 8 -17.81 -4.99 25.89
C CYS A 8 -17.73 -4.11 24.64
N HIS A 9 -17.03 -4.56 23.60
CA HIS A 9 -16.94 -3.83 22.34
C HIS A 9 -18.33 -3.53 21.76
N GLY A 10 -18.60 -2.26 21.43
CA GLY A 10 -19.83 -1.90 20.71
C GLY A 10 -21.13 -1.99 21.53
N LYS A 11 -21.06 -2.11 22.86
CA LYS A 11 -22.25 -2.28 23.72
C LYS A 11 -23.01 -0.98 24.03
N HIS A 12 -22.59 0.16 23.48
CA HIS A 12 -23.22 1.47 23.65
C HIS A 12 -23.33 1.93 25.12
N LEU A 13 -22.25 1.76 25.88
CA LEU A 13 -22.21 2.04 27.32
C LEU A 13 -22.24 3.55 27.70
N ALA A 14 -22.45 4.48 26.76
CA ALA A 14 -22.34 5.93 27.00
C ALA A 14 -23.29 6.53 28.05
N ASN A 15 -24.38 5.85 28.40
CA ASN A 15 -25.27 6.31 29.46
C ASN A 15 -24.74 5.87 30.84
N ASN A 16 -24.32 6.85 31.64
CA ASN A 16 -23.64 6.71 32.94
C ASN A 16 -24.30 5.74 33.94
N ASP A 17 -25.59 5.41 33.80
CA ASP A 17 -26.28 4.46 34.68
C ASP A 17 -26.00 2.99 34.33
N MET A 18 -25.85 2.66 33.04
CA MET A 18 -25.55 1.30 32.58
C MET A 18 -24.04 0.99 32.69
N LEU A 19 -23.21 2.00 32.42
CA LEU A 19 -21.77 1.94 32.62
C LEU A 19 -21.43 1.71 34.09
N ASN A 20 -22.14 2.36 35.03
CA ASN A 20 -21.97 2.06 36.45
C ASN A 20 -22.45 0.64 36.78
N PHE A 21 -23.61 0.18 36.32
CA PHE A 21 -24.18 -1.09 36.75
C PHE A 21 -23.36 -2.32 36.27
N ASP A 22 -22.97 -2.38 35.00
CA ASP A 22 -22.18 -3.49 34.44
C ASP A 22 -20.69 -3.43 34.81
N LEU A 23 -20.18 -2.28 35.26
CA LEU A 23 -18.80 -2.13 35.69
C LEU A 23 -18.64 -2.15 37.22
N LEU A 24 -19.69 -1.90 38.01
CA LEU A 24 -19.69 -2.12 39.46
C LEU A 24 -19.47 -3.61 39.79
N THR A 25 -19.81 -4.53 38.89
CA THR A 25 -19.49 -5.96 38.97
C THR A 25 -18.04 -6.29 38.58
N LEU A 26 -17.31 -5.43 37.85
CA LEU A 26 -15.87 -5.63 37.58
C LEU A 26 -15.05 -5.69 38.86
N ASN A 27 -15.50 -5.00 39.92
CA ASN A 27 -14.89 -5.06 41.24
C ASN A 27 -14.85 -6.48 41.86
N ASN A 28 -15.67 -7.41 41.36
CA ASN A 28 -15.68 -8.82 41.76
C ASN A 28 -14.68 -9.66 40.95
N HIS A 29 -14.14 -9.14 39.85
CA HIS A 29 -13.22 -9.82 38.94
C HIS A 29 -11.77 -9.36 39.18
N GLN A 30 -11.27 -9.62 40.39
CA GLN A 30 -9.91 -9.21 40.78
C GLN A 30 -8.82 -9.85 39.92
N ILE A 31 -9.08 -10.98 39.27
CA ILE A 31 -8.11 -11.71 38.43
C ILE A 31 -8.26 -11.43 36.93
N LEU A 32 -8.97 -10.36 36.55
CA LEU A 32 -9.20 -10.00 35.15
C LEU A 32 -7.89 -9.61 34.46
N ASN A 33 -7.57 -10.28 33.35
CA ASN A 33 -6.35 -10.01 32.57
C ASN A 33 -6.61 -9.03 31.42
N LYS A 34 -7.80 -9.10 30.80
CA LYS A 34 -8.12 -8.29 29.62
C LYS A 34 -9.51 -7.66 29.73
N LEU A 35 -9.58 -6.36 29.45
CA LEU A 35 -10.80 -5.57 29.45
C LEU A 35 -10.91 -4.78 28.14
N VAL A 36 -11.97 -5.04 27.39
CA VAL A 36 -12.27 -4.35 26.13
C VAL A 36 -13.53 -3.50 26.31
N LEU A 37 -13.37 -2.19 26.21
CA LEU A 37 -14.42 -1.17 26.30
C LEU A 37 -14.48 -0.32 25.02
N SER A 38 -13.96 -0.82 23.90
CA SER A 38 -13.91 -0.07 22.66
C SER A 38 -15.28 0.14 22.01
N LYS A 39 -15.42 1.21 21.21
CA LYS A 39 -16.65 1.51 20.44
C LYS A 39 -17.90 1.69 21.31
N ASN A 40 -17.79 2.36 22.45
CA ASN A 40 -18.89 2.55 23.39
C ASN A 40 -19.36 4.00 23.56
N ASN A 41 -18.82 4.94 22.77
CA ASN A 41 -19.10 6.38 22.88
C ASN A 41 -18.84 6.91 24.31
N ILE A 42 -17.85 6.37 25.02
CA ILE A 42 -17.47 6.82 26.36
C ILE A 42 -16.84 8.22 26.26
N VAL A 43 -17.38 9.18 27.01
CA VAL A 43 -16.84 10.56 27.10
C VAL A 43 -15.83 10.68 28.24
N ASN A 44 -16.17 10.13 29.40
CA ASN A 44 -15.36 10.17 30.60
C ASN A 44 -15.39 8.81 31.28
N LEU A 45 -14.25 8.37 31.81
CA LEU A 45 -14.19 7.19 32.66
C LEU A 45 -14.41 7.59 34.12
N PRO A 46 -15.23 6.85 34.90
CA PRO A 46 -15.34 7.05 36.33
C PRO A 46 -13.97 6.85 37.02
N ARG A 47 -13.57 7.78 37.90
CA ARG A 47 -12.23 7.78 38.53
C ARG A 47 -11.83 6.46 39.19
N ASN A 48 -12.79 5.75 39.79
CA ASN A 48 -12.53 4.52 40.55
C ASN A 48 -12.83 3.24 39.77
N LEU A 49 -13.14 3.35 38.46
CA LEU A 49 -13.57 2.23 37.64
C LEU A 49 -12.51 1.10 37.59
N LEU A 50 -11.25 1.48 37.43
CA LEU A 50 -10.15 0.54 37.16
C LEU A 50 -9.40 0.13 38.44
N LYS A 51 -9.73 0.74 39.59
CA LYS A 51 -8.97 0.67 40.85
C LYS A 51 -8.74 -0.76 41.37
N LYS A 52 -9.68 -1.68 41.16
CA LYS A 52 -9.56 -3.07 41.67
C LYS A 52 -8.95 -4.05 40.66
N LEU A 53 -8.66 -3.62 39.44
CA LEU A 53 -8.19 -4.48 38.35
C LEU A 53 -6.65 -4.60 38.32
N GLN A 54 -6.04 -4.92 39.47
CA GLN A 54 -4.58 -4.88 39.66
C GLN A 54 -3.79 -5.89 38.80
N PHE A 55 -4.47 -6.94 38.35
CA PHE A 55 -3.90 -7.99 37.48
C PHE A 55 -4.17 -7.75 35.99
N LEU A 56 -4.84 -6.64 35.64
CA LEU A 56 -5.14 -6.31 34.26
C LEU A 56 -3.86 -6.07 33.48
N ARG A 57 -3.70 -6.80 32.37
CA ARG A 57 -2.56 -6.71 31.45
C ARG A 57 -2.91 -5.96 30.17
N ASN A 58 -4.18 -6.03 29.74
CA ASN A 58 -4.64 -5.46 28.48
C ASN A 58 -5.91 -4.63 28.70
N LEU A 59 -5.84 -3.35 28.36
CA LEU A 59 -6.97 -2.43 28.41
C LEU A 59 -7.18 -1.76 27.05
N ASP A 60 -8.34 -2.02 26.45
CA ASP A 60 -8.75 -1.39 25.19
C ASP A 60 -9.90 -0.41 25.43
N LEU A 61 -9.60 0.88 25.24
CA LEU A 61 -10.51 2.02 25.33
C LEU A 61 -10.68 2.73 23.98
N SER A 62 -10.27 2.08 22.89
CA SER A 62 -10.28 2.69 21.55
C SER A 62 -11.67 2.94 20.98
N GLU A 63 -11.76 3.78 19.95
CA GLU A 63 -13.03 4.09 19.26
C GLU A 63 -14.12 4.64 20.20
N ASN A 64 -13.73 5.42 21.20
CA ASN A 64 -14.64 6.15 22.08
C ASN A 64 -14.57 7.65 21.77
N ILE A 65 -15.14 8.49 22.63
CA ILE A 65 -15.12 9.96 22.50
C ILE A 65 -14.46 10.59 23.73
N ILE A 66 -13.43 9.91 24.26
CA ILE A 66 -12.73 10.34 25.47
C ILE A 66 -11.93 11.61 25.13
N GLU A 67 -12.24 12.70 25.82
CA GLU A 67 -11.57 13.99 25.62
C GLU A 67 -10.35 14.18 26.54
N LYS A 68 -10.38 13.56 27.72
CA LYS A 68 -9.33 13.67 28.74
C LYS A 68 -9.16 12.36 29.49
N ILE A 69 -7.90 12.04 29.78
CA ILE A 69 -7.52 10.99 30.73
C ILE A 69 -6.79 11.64 31.90
N TYR A 70 -6.95 11.06 33.09
CA TYR A 70 -6.20 11.49 34.27
C TYR A 70 -5.30 10.34 34.71
N THR A 71 -4.02 10.61 34.92
CA THR A 71 -3.01 9.61 35.33
C THR A 71 -3.42 8.83 36.57
N THR A 72 -4.04 9.52 37.54
CA THR A 72 -4.63 8.92 38.76
C THR A 72 -5.64 7.79 38.51
N MET A 73 -6.24 7.67 37.33
CA MET A 73 -7.17 6.59 36.98
C MET A 73 -6.47 5.24 36.77
N PHE A 74 -5.17 5.26 36.48
CA PHE A 74 -4.38 4.08 36.10
C PHE A 74 -3.38 3.65 37.18
N ILE A 75 -3.28 4.40 38.28
CA ILE A 75 -2.24 4.22 39.32
C ILE A 75 -2.23 2.84 39.98
N ASP A 76 -3.37 2.15 40.02
CA ASP A 76 -3.49 0.82 40.62
C ASP A 76 -3.23 -0.32 39.61
N LEU A 77 -3.03 -0.02 38.32
CA LEU A 77 -2.88 -1.00 37.23
C LEU A 77 -1.42 -1.44 37.02
N ASN A 78 -0.79 -1.91 38.09
CA ASN A 78 0.64 -2.25 38.10
C ASN A 78 1.07 -3.35 37.13
N SER A 79 0.12 -4.20 36.69
CA SER A 79 0.37 -5.30 35.75
C SER A 79 0.05 -4.95 34.29
N LEU A 80 -0.36 -3.71 34.01
CA LEU A 80 -0.82 -3.33 32.67
C LEU A 80 0.36 -3.28 31.69
N GLU A 81 0.29 -4.15 30.68
CA GLU A 81 1.31 -4.28 29.64
C GLU A 81 0.92 -3.55 28.36
N ASN A 82 -0.39 -3.48 28.06
CA ASN A 82 -0.91 -2.90 26.82
C ASN A 82 -2.10 -1.97 27.09
N LEU A 83 -1.99 -0.71 26.66
CA LEU A 83 -3.05 0.29 26.75
C LEU A 83 -3.37 0.86 25.37
N ASN A 84 -4.60 0.68 24.92
CA ASN A 84 -5.09 1.25 23.66
C ASN A 84 -6.11 2.36 23.93
N LEU A 85 -5.75 3.59 23.56
CA LEU A 85 -6.55 4.80 23.63
C LEU A 85 -6.77 5.42 22.23
N SER A 86 -6.48 4.67 21.17
CA SER A 86 -6.60 5.17 19.80
C SER A 86 -8.03 5.53 19.39
N LYS A 87 -8.19 6.39 18.38
CA LYS A 87 -9.50 6.81 17.85
C LYS A 87 -10.41 7.37 18.94
N ASN A 88 -9.88 8.28 19.75
CA ASN A 88 -10.61 9.05 20.76
C ASN A 88 -10.57 10.55 20.39
N SER A 89 -10.80 11.44 21.35
CA SER A 89 -10.79 12.90 21.15
C SER A 89 -9.81 13.61 22.08
N LEU A 90 -8.72 12.92 22.47
CA LEU A 90 -7.70 13.48 23.35
C LEU A 90 -6.99 14.65 22.69
N LYS A 91 -6.89 15.78 23.39
CA LYS A 91 -6.20 16.99 22.91
C LYS A 91 -4.78 17.15 23.44
N THR A 92 -4.51 16.58 24.61
CA THR A 92 -3.18 16.60 25.23
C THR A 92 -2.84 15.21 25.74
N PHE A 93 -1.55 14.94 25.89
CA PHE A 93 -1.03 13.73 26.54
C PHE A 93 -0.11 14.11 27.69
N ASP A 94 -0.46 13.66 28.91
CA ASP A 94 0.37 13.77 30.10
C ASP A 94 1.28 12.54 30.19
N ASP A 95 2.58 12.74 29.98
CA ASP A 95 3.53 11.64 29.91
C ASP A 95 3.82 10.99 31.27
N SER A 96 3.43 11.62 32.40
CA SER A 96 3.50 10.99 33.72
C SER A 96 2.59 9.76 33.85
N LEU A 97 1.68 9.53 32.88
CA LEU A 97 0.97 8.25 32.74
C LEU A 97 1.92 7.06 32.64
N LEU A 98 3.05 7.23 31.93
CA LEU A 98 4.03 6.18 31.74
C LEU A 98 4.84 5.87 33.02
N GLU A 99 4.85 6.79 33.98
CA GLU A 99 5.52 6.64 35.27
C GLU A 99 4.67 5.78 36.22
N VAL A 100 3.35 5.99 36.21
CA VAL A 100 2.40 5.24 37.05
C VAL A 100 2.07 3.86 36.51
N LEU A 101 2.53 3.51 35.30
CA LEU A 101 2.32 2.21 34.64
C LEU A 101 3.66 1.46 34.45
N PRO A 102 4.25 0.90 35.52
CA PRO A 102 5.62 0.38 35.49
C PRO A 102 5.81 -0.89 34.64
N ALA A 103 4.74 -1.61 34.31
CA ALA A 103 4.76 -2.79 33.45
C ALA A 103 4.43 -2.49 31.98
N LEU A 104 4.09 -1.24 31.64
CA LEU A 104 3.58 -0.90 30.30
C LEU A 104 4.66 -1.14 29.24
N LEU A 105 4.30 -1.92 28.24
CA LEU A 105 5.13 -2.26 27.09
C LEU A 105 4.65 -1.51 25.84
N SER A 106 3.33 -1.40 25.65
CA SER A 106 2.73 -0.76 24.47
C SER A 106 1.66 0.26 24.84
N LEU A 107 1.77 1.46 24.27
CA LEU A 107 0.76 2.51 24.35
C LEU A 107 0.37 2.96 22.94
N ASN A 108 -0.92 2.88 22.63
CA ASN A 108 -1.47 3.41 21.39
C ASN A 108 -2.37 4.62 21.66
N LEU A 109 -1.97 5.78 21.15
CA LEU A 109 -2.67 7.07 21.21
C LEU A 109 -3.02 7.60 19.82
N SER A 110 -2.94 6.75 18.78
CA SER A 110 -3.17 7.18 17.40
C SER A 110 -4.60 7.65 17.13
N TYR A 111 -4.80 8.42 16.07
CA TYR A 111 -6.12 8.93 15.68
C TYR A 111 -6.81 9.70 16.81
N ASN A 112 -6.08 10.58 17.49
CA ASN A 112 -6.62 11.52 18.45
C ASN A 112 -6.47 12.95 17.90
N HIS A 113 -6.52 13.95 18.77
CA HIS A 113 -6.32 15.36 18.44
C HIS A 113 -5.15 15.97 19.22
N ILE A 114 -4.18 15.15 19.64
CA ILE A 114 -3.08 15.55 20.51
C ILE A 114 -2.24 16.60 19.79
N ASP A 115 -2.19 17.82 20.31
CA ASP A 115 -1.34 18.90 19.80
C ASP A 115 -0.20 19.27 20.77
N SER A 116 -0.32 18.91 22.04
CA SER A 116 0.75 19.05 23.04
C SER A 116 0.94 17.80 23.89
N ILE A 117 2.19 17.55 24.27
CA ILE A 117 2.57 16.58 25.29
C ILE A 117 3.05 17.36 26.50
N ASP A 118 2.39 17.16 27.65
CA ASP A 118 2.76 17.76 28.91
C ASP A 118 3.86 16.91 29.55
N HIS A 119 5.09 17.43 29.59
CA HIS A 119 6.23 16.72 30.15
C HIS A 119 6.31 16.91 31.67
N LEU A 120 5.87 15.90 32.42
CA LEU A 120 5.80 15.89 33.88
C LEU A 120 6.55 14.70 34.50
N MET A 121 7.09 13.79 33.68
CA MET A 121 7.94 12.69 34.16
C MET A 121 9.22 13.18 34.83
N ASN A 122 9.58 12.56 35.97
CA ASN A 122 10.81 12.87 36.70
C ASN A 122 11.84 11.74 36.59
N ASN A 123 12.53 11.62 35.44
CA ASN A 123 13.65 10.69 35.21
C ASN A 123 13.35 9.21 35.55
N THR A 124 12.10 8.77 35.40
CA THR A 124 11.72 7.38 35.63
C THR A 124 12.00 6.55 34.37
N ILE A 125 12.72 5.44 34.52
CA ILE A 125 12.98 4.51 33.42
C ILE A 125 11.73 3.66 33.20
N THR A 126 11.09 3.88 32.06
CA THR A 126 9.89 3.15 31.63
C THR A 126 10.25 1.83 30.95
N LYS A 127 9.34 0.84 30.96
CA LYS A 127 9.48 -0.41 30.18
C LYS A 127 8.90 -0.34 28.78
N ILE A 128 8.31 0.81 28.40
CA ILE A 128 7.62 0.95 27.13
C ILE A 128 8.58 0.69 25.98
N ASN A 129 8.16 -0.18 25.08
CA ASN A 129 8.90 -0.57 23.89
C ASN A 129 8.26 -0.03 22.61
N THR A 130 6.95 0.23 22.63
CA THR A 130 6.17 0.64 21.48
C THR A 130 5.25 1.80 21.86
N LEU A 131 5.40 2.92 21.15
CA LEU A 131 4.57 4.10 21.31
C LEU A 131 4.05 4.55 19.95
N ASP A 132 2.73 4.55 19.80
CA ASP A 132 2.05 5.02 18.59
C ASP A 132 1.30 6.33 18.88
N LEU A 133 1.82 7.42 18.30
CA LEU A 133 1.28 8.78 18.36
C LEU A 133 0.83 9.24 16.96
N SER A 134 0.66 8.32 16.01
CA SER A 134 0.31 8.66 14.63
C SER A 134 -1.09 9.28 14.51
N HIS A 135 -1.37 10.00 13.44
CA HIS A 135 -2.68 10.64 13.20
C HIS A 135 -3.11 11.56 14.35
N ASN A 136 -2.23 12.48 14.73
CA ASN A 136 -2.48 13.52 15.73
C ASN A 136 -2.15 14.90 15.15
N ASN A 137 -2.02 15.92 15.99
CA ASN A 137 -1.71 17.30 15.62
C ASN A 137 -0.33 17.75 16.15
N ILE A 138 0.57 16.81 16.46
CA ILE A 138 1.84 17.08 17.14
C ILE A 138 2.78 17.83 16.19
N SER A 139 3.26 19.00 16.61
CA SER A 139 4.27 19.76 15.85
C SER A 139 5.70 19.53 16.35
N SER A 140 5.86 19.18 17.62
CA SER A 140 7.15 18.95 18.28
C SER A 140 6.98 18.07 19.52
N LEU A 141 8.07 17.48 20.00
CA LEU A 141 8.09 16.74 21.26
C LEU A 141 8.74 17.62 22.36
N PRO A 142 8.27 17.55 23.61
CA PRO A 142 8.86 18.36 24.67
C PRO A 142 10.31 17.94 24.95
N LYS A 143 11.13 18.90 25.37
CA LYS A 143 12.51 18.63 25.80
C LYS A 143 12.49 17.64 26.97
N GLY A 144 13.30 16.59 26.88
CA GLY A 144 13.39 15.55 27.92
C GLY A 144 12.45 14.36 27.71
N PHE A 145 11.45 14.46 26.81
CA PHE A 145 10.54 13.35 26.49
C PHE A 145 11.31 12.07 26.13
N SER A 146 12.24 12.18 25.18
CA SER A 146 13.07 11.09 24.72
C SER A 146 14.04 10.54 25.78
N ALA A 147 14.39 11.32 26.81
CA ALA A 147 15.36 10.90 27.84
C ALA A 147 14.78 9.86 28.82
N SER A 148 13.44 9.81 28.97
CA SER A 148 12.76 8.85 29.87
C SER A 148 12.37 7.54 29.16
N LEU A 149 12.52 7.48 27.83
CA LEU A 149 12.06 6.38 26.97
C LEU A 149 13.22 5.50 26.48
N LEU A 150 14.13 5.15 27.39
CA LEU A 150 15.38 4.44 27.08
C LEU A 150 15.17 3.05 26.47
N ASN A 151 14.04 2.40 26.75
CA ASN A 151 13.68 1.06 26.26
C ASN A 151 12.82 1.09 24.99
N LEU A 152 12.43 2.27 24.50
CA LEU A 152 11.57 2.40 23.34
C LEU A 152 12.29 1.88 22.09
N GLN A 153 11.65 0.95 21.39
CA GLN A 153 12.17 0.32 20.18
C GLN A 153 11.41 0.77 18.92
N TYR A 154 10.12 1.09 19.07
CA TYR A 154 9.24 1.50 17.97
C TYR A 154 8.49 2.78 18.34
N LEU A 155 8.61 3.79 17.49
CA LEU A 155 7.92 5.07 17.62
C LEU A 155 7.24 5.45 16.30
N ASP A 156 5.93 5.64 16.34
CA ASP A 156 5.17 6.16 15.20
C ASP A 156 4.65 7.57 15.47
N LEU A 157 5.10 8.51 14.65
CA LEU A 157 4.72 9.92 14.61
C LEU A 157 4.15 10.29 13.23
N SER A 158 3.76 9.32 12.42
CA SER A 158 3.20 9.56 11.08
C SER A 158 1.90 10.35 11.15
N PHE A 159 1.57 11.11 10.11
CA PHE A 159 0.34 11.92 10.03
C PHE A 159 0.22 12.90 11.22
N ASN A 160 1.27 13.69 11.43
CA ASN A 160 1.33 14.77 12.41
C ASN A 160 1.69 16.09 11.70
N LYS A 161 2.19 17.07 12.45
CA LYS A 161 2.55 18.41 11.95
C LYS A 161 4.03 18.74 12.17
N ILE A 162 4.88 17.72 12.16
CA ILE A 162 6.32 17.87 12.45
C ILE A 162 7.00 18.55 11.25
N HIS A 163 7.73 19.63 11.52
CA HIS A 163 8.50 20.37 10.52
C HIS A 163 10.01 20.06 10.54
N SER A 164 10.54 19.68 11.71
CA SER A 164 11.94 19.34 11.90
C SER A 164 12.10 18.22 12.92
N LEU A 165 13.11 17.36 12.72
CA LEU A 165 13.49 16.33 13.69
C LEU A 165 14.26 16.88 14.89
N GLU A 166 14.90 18.04 14.74
CA GLU A 166 15.60 18.71 15.84
C GLU A 166 14.63 19.04 16.99
N ASP A 167 13.40 19.44 16.64
CA ASP A 167 12.33 19.74 17.60
C ASP A 167 11.87 18.51 18.40
N CYS A 168 12.28 17.31 18.00
CA CYS A 168 11.89 16.05 18.63
C CYS A 168 12.97 15.46 19.55
N ASN A 169 14.22 15.96 19.51
CA ASN A 169 15.35 15.48 20.33
C ASN A 169 15.47 13.94 20.41
N LEU A 170 15.36 13.26 19.27
CA LEU A 170 15.27 11.78 19.20
C LEU A 170 16.58 11.06 19.56
N MET A 171 17.70 11.80 19.63
CA MET A 171 19.05 11.29 19.94
C MET A 171 19.17 10.53 21.26
N HIS A 172 18.26 10.77 22.21
CA HIS A 172 18.25 10.12 23.52
C HIS A 172 17.50 8.79 23.54
N LEU A 173 16.85 8.39 22.44
CA LEU A 173 16.16 7.11 22.33
C LEU A 173 17.16 5.98 22.01
N HIS A 174 17.93 5.60 23.02
CA HIS A 174 19.09 4.70 22.86
C HIS A 174 18.75 3.29 22.37
N SER A 175 17.51 2.81 22.53
CA SER A 175 17.08 1.49 22.05
C SER A 175 16.22 1.53 20.79
N LEU A 176 16.02 2.71 20.19
CA LEU A 176 15.10 2.86 19.07
C LEU A 176 15.62 2.14 17.82
N LYS A 177 14.80 1.25 17.28
CA LYS A 177 15.13 0.46 16.09
C LYS A 177 14.37 0.94 14.86
N ALA A 178 13.10 1.33 15.02
CA ALA A 178 12.30 1.82 13.91
C ALA A 178 11.55 3.09 14.30
N ILE A 179 11.53 4.05 13.37
CA ILE A 179 10.77 5.28 13.49
C ILE A 179 9.98 5.56 12.22
N TYR A 180 8.71 5.94 12.43
CA TYR A 180 7.79 6.30 11.37
C TYR A 180 7.41 7.78 11.53
N ILE A 181 7.72 8.58 10.53
CA ILE A 181 7.46 10.03 10.46
C ILE A 181 6.81 10.40 9.13
N ASN A 182 6.13 9.44 8.50
CA ASN A 182 5.48 9.64 7.20
C ASN A 182 4.38 10.71 7.30
N ASN A 183 4.05 11.38 6.19
CA ASN A 183 2.94 12.35 6.17
C ASN A 183 3.09 13.45 7.24
N ASN A 184 4.27 14.07 7.28
CA ASN A 184 4.56 15.27 8.06
C ASN A 184 4.98 16.41 7.11
N PHE A 185 5.58 17.48 7.63
CA PHE A 185 5.99 18.66 6.87
C PHE A 185 7.50 18.87 6.91
N ILE A 186 8.27 17.78 6.98
CA ILE A 186 9.73 17.83 7.08
C ILE A 186 10.33 18.26 5.75
N ILE A 187 11.19 19.29 5.76
CA ILE A 187 11.85 19.85 4.56
C ILE A 187 13.30 19.39 4.45
N THR A 188 14.00 19.33 5.58
CA THR A 188 15.40 18.86 5.66
C THR A 188 15.45 17.67 6.58
N LEU A 189 15.97 16.55 6.08
CA LEU A 189 16.20 15.36 6.89
C LEU A 189 17.63 15.39 7.43
N ASP A 190 17.78 15.84 8.68
CA ASP A 190 19.06 15.76 9.39
C ASP A 190 19.22 14.41 10.08
N MET A 191 20.13 13.59 9.55
CA MET A 191 20.47 12.30 10.13
C MET A 191 21.17 12.43 11.50
N GLN A 192 21.77 13.58 11.82
CA GLN A 192 22.37 13.82 13.13
C GLN A 192 21.33 13.94 14.25
N ALA A 193 20.07 14.20 13.94
CA ALA A 193 18.98 14.24 14.92
C ALA A 193 18.43 12.85 15.28
N LEU A 194 18.89 11.78 14.61
CA LEU A 194 18.41 10.41 14.77
C LEU A 194 19.33 9.54 15.64
N PRO A 195 18.78 8.66 16.49
CA PRO A 195 19.58 7.79 17.35
C PRO A 195 20.43 6.82 16.53
N LYS A 196 21.65 6.57 17.00
CA LYS A 196 22.63 5.70 16.29
C LYS A 196 22.21 4.23 16.19
N THR A 197 21.26 3.79 17.02
CA THR A 197 20.72 2.43 17.04
C THR A 197 19.59 2.20 16.04
N LEU A 198 19.16 3.25 15.34
CA LEU A 198 18.07 3.18 14.37
C LEU A 198 18.45 2.31 13.17
N ILE A 199 17.56 1.37 12.84
CA ILE A 199 17.69 0.41 11.74
C ILE A 199 16.74 0.79 10.59
N GLU A 200 15.53 1.23 10.94
CA GLU A 200 14.44 1.51 9.98
C GLU A 200 13.95 2.96 10.11
N LEU A 201 13.96 3.69 9.00
CA LEU A 201 13.45 5.06 8.91
C LEU A 201 12.42 5.16 7.80
N HIS A 202 11.18 5.51 8.18
CA HIS A 202 10.09 5.77 7.25
C HIS A 202 9.68 7.23 7.28
N SER A 203 10.08 7.99 6.27
CA SER A 203 9.87 9.44 6.14
C SER A 203 9.21 9.84 4.82
N GLY A 204 8.40 8.93 4.27
CA GLY A 204 7.68 9.18 3.03
C GLY A 204 6.59 10.25 3.17
N TYR A 205 6.14 10.82 2.06
CA TYR A 205 5.07 11.83 2.03
C TYR A 205 5.38 13.06 2.91
N ASN A 206 6.62 13.53 2.86
CA ASN A 206 7.06 14.79 3.47
C ASN A 206 7.37 15.82 2.37
N GLN A 207 8.14 16.85 2.69
CA GLN A 207 8.60 17.86 1.74
C GLN A 207 10.14 17.83 1.62
N ILE A 208 10.75 16.67 1.87
CA ILE A 208 12.21 16.56 2.01
C ILE A 208 12.86 16.90 0.67
N SER A 209 13.67 17.96 0.64
CA SER A 209 14.47 18.34 -0.52
C SER A 209 15.97 18.12 -0.30
N GLU A 210 16.41 18.11 0.96
CA GLU A 210 17.80 17.97 1.35
C GLU A 210 17.95 16.93 2.47
N ILE A 211 19.00 16.11 2.38
CA ILE A 211 19.37 15.12 3.39
C ILE A 211 20.75 15.48 3.92
N LEU A 212 20.82 15.93 5.17
CA LEU A 212 22.08 16.19 5.85
C LEU A 212 22.58 14.88 6.43
N TYR A 213 23.62 14.34 5.79
CA TYR A 213 24.12 13.03 6.09
C TYR A 213 25.04 13.01 7.31
N ASN A 214 24.82 12.06 8.22
CA ASN A 214 25.73 11.68 9.28
C ASN A 214 25.77 10.14 9.41
N SER A 215 26.84 9.63 10.01
CA SER A 215 27.13 8.21 10.27
C SER A 215 26.08 7.49 11.13
N VAL A 216 24.89 7.25 10.59
CA VAL A 216 23.81 6.44 11.17
C VAL A 216 23.69 5.13 10.41
N HIS A 217 23.46 4.04 11.14
CA HIS A 217 23.44 2.68 10.60
C HIS A 217 22.03 2.24 10.18
N ILE A 218 21.52 2.80 9.09
CA ILE A 218 20.17 2.48 8.59
C ILE A 218 20.23 1.32 7.59
N GLU A 219 19.39 0.31 7.80
CA GLU A 219 19.21 -0.84 6.90
C GLU A 219 18.01 -0.64 5.97
N ILE A 220 16.94 0.01 6.44
CA ILE A 220 15.72 0.27 5.66
C ILE A 220 15.44 1.77 5.68
N LEU A 221 15.47 2.37 4.49
CA LEU A 221 15.21 3.79 4.30
C LEU A 221 14.07 3.99 3.30
N ASN A 222 12.97 4.56 3.77
CA ASN A 222 11.83 4.92 2.93
C ASN A 222 11.66 6.43 2.88
N LEU A 223 11.96 7.00 1.72
CA LEU A 223 11.91 8.42 1.37
C LEU A 223 10.86 8.72 0.29
N GLN A 224 9.89 7.82 0.08
CA GLN A 224 8.94 7.94 -1.03
C GLN A 224 8.15 9.26 -0.99
N HIS A 225 7.74 9.79 -2.14
CA HIS A 225 6.89 10.97 -2.23
C HIS A 225 7.43 12.18 -1.44
N ASN A 226 8.62 12.62 -1.82
CA ASN A 226 9.30 13.81 -1.31
C ASN A 226 9.76 14.70 -2.48
N ASN A 227 10.58 15.71 -2.22
CA ASN A 227 11.09 16.67 -3.20
C ASN A 227 12.59 16.45 -3.51
N ILE A 228 13.09 15.21 -3.39
CA ILE A 228 14.52 14.92 -3.51
C ILE A 228 14.92 14.88 -5.00
N SER A 229 15.86 15.73 -5.41
CA SER A 229 16.38 15.77 -6.79
C SER A 229 17.71 15.04 -6.98
N ALA A 230 18.47 14.81 -5.89
CA ALA A 230 19.75 14.11 -5.92
C ALA A 230 20.00 13.40 -4.59
N LEU A 231 20.73 12.27 -4.64
CA LEU A 231 21.15 11.54 -3.45
C LEU A 231 22.62 11.81 -3.14
N HIS A 232 22.96 11.93 -1.86
CA HIS A 232 24.35 12.04 -1.44
C HIS A 232 25.01 10.66 -1.44
N ALA A 233 26.26 10.56 -1.91
CA ALA A 233 26.93 9.27 -2.10
C ALA A 233 27.00 8.44 -0.80
N ASN A 234 27.32 9.11 0.31
CA ASN A 234 27.49 8.48 1.62
C ASN A 234 26.21 7.84 2.18
N LEU A 235 25.03 8.26 1.71
CA LEU A 235 23.76 7.70 2.17
C LEU A 235 23.63 6.23 1.74
N ILE A 236 24.04 5.92 0.51
CA ILE A 236 23.85 4.61 -0.14
C ILE A 236 25.00 3.65 0.21
N THR A 237 26.20 4.16 0.52
CA THR A 237 27.36 3.34 0.93
C THR A 237 27.24 2.70 2.31
N ASN A 238 26.18 3.00 3.06
CA ASN A 238 25.94 2.38 4.36
C ASN A 238 25.50 0.92 4.23
N ASN A 239 25.26 0.28 5.37
CA ASN A 239 24.63 -1.05 5.48
C ASN A 239 23.15 -1.07 5.04
N LEU A 240 22.78 -0.18 4.13
CA LEU A 240 21.45 -0.06 3.58
C LEU A 240 21.14 -1.29 2.74
N GLN A 241 20.07 -1.98 3.12
CA GLN A 241 19.59 -3.18 2.45
C GLN A 241 18.36 -2.86 1.58
N SER A 242 17.55 -1.88 1.98
CA SER A 242 16.36 -1.48 1.23
C SER A 242 16.27 0.04 1.14
N LEU A 243 16.20 0.55 -0.09
CA LEU A 243 15.98 1.96 -0.38
C LEU A 243 14.71 2.12 -1.22
N ASN A 244 13.71 2.82 -0.67
CA ASN A 244 12.58 3.33 -1.44
C ASN A 244 12.69 4.85 -1.55
N ILE A 245 12.92 5.35 -2.77
CA ILE A 245 12.92 6.77 -3.10
C ILE A 245 11.94 7.08 -4.24
N SER A 246 10.87 6.27 -4.33
CA SER A 246 9.83 6.47 -5.33
C SER A 246 9.15 7.83 -5.19
N GLY A 247 8.57 8.38 -6.27
CA GLY A 247 7.76 9.60 -6.17
C GLY A 247 8.57 10.87 -5.86
N ASN A 248 9.83 10.93 -6.27
CA ASN A 248 10.73 12.07 -6.06
C ASN A 248 11.05 12.79 -7.39
N LEU A 249 12.10 13.60 -7.40
CA LEU A 249 12.51 14.43 -8.54
C LEU A 249 13.86 13.98 -9.15
N LEU A 250 14.25 12.72 -8.94
CA LEU A 250 15.54 12.21 -9.42
C LEU A 250 15.58 12.18 -10.95
N SER A 251 16.50 12.93 -11.55
CA SER A 251 16.80 12.87 -12.99
C SER A 251 17.97 11.93 -13.32
N ASP A 252 18.78 11.62 -12.32
CA ASP A 252 19.90 10.68 -12.39
C ASP A 252 20.08 9.98 -11.03
N PHE A 253 20.88 8.93 -10.99
CA PHE A 253 21.20 8.21 -9.75
C PHE A 253 22.67 8.36 -9.39
N SER A 254 22.95 8.52 -8.10
CA SER A 254 24.28 8.87 -7.61
C SER A 254 25.33 7.82 -7.95
N ASN A 255 26.53 8.27 -8.30
CA ASN A 255 27.68 7.43 -8.60
C ASN A 255 28.22 6.78 -7.31
N VAL A 256 27.65 5.63 -6.93
CA VAL A 256 27.89 4.96 -5.65
C VAL A 256 27.98 3.45 -5.82
N ILE A 257 28.70 2.81 -4.90
CA ILE A 257 28.80 1.37 -4.72
C ILE A 257 28.15 1.01 -3.38
N SER A 258 27.27 0.00 -3.37
CA SER A 258 26.70 -0.57 -2.14
C SER A 258 26.70 -2.09 -2.22
N GLU A 259 27.49 -2.71 -1.36
CA GLU A 259 27.62 -4.17 -1.31
C GLU A 259 26.42 -4.85 -0.63
N ASN A 260 25.59 -4.09 0.10
CA ASN A 260 24.53 -4.63 0.94
C ASN A 260 23.11 -4.39 0.39
N LEU A 261 22.96 -3.48 -0.59
CA LEU A 261 21.64 -3.10 -1.09
C LEU A 261 21.00 -4.27 -1.86
N LYS A 262 19.80 -4.65 -1.41
CA LYS A 262 19.02 -5.79 -1.89
C LYS A 262 17.78 -5.36 -2.67
N VAL A 263 17.14 -4.29 -2.22
CA VAL A 263 15.90 -3.74 -2.79
C VAL A 263 16.09 -2.27 -3.11
N LEU A 264 15.82 -1.90 -4.35
CA LEU A 264 15.87 -0.52 -4.83
C LEU A 264 14.59 -0.16 -5.57
N ASP A 265 13.85 0.80 -5.03
CA ASP A 265 12.68 1.40 -5.68
C ASP A 265 12.98 2.86 -6.02
N ILE A 266 13.14 3.12 -7.32
CA ILE A 266 13.36 4.45 -7.92
C ILE A 266 12.19 4.83 -8.83
N SER A 267 11.02 4.22 -8.64
CA SER A 267 9.83 4.46 -9.45
C SER A 267 9.31 5.90 -9.32
N ASN A 268 8.48 6.35 -10.25
CA ASN A 268 7.82 7.67 -10.22
C ASN A 268 8.81 8.84 -9.96
N ASN A 269 9.90 8.87 -10.73
CA ASN A 269 10.92 9.91 -10.69
C ASN A 269 11.00 10.62 -12.06
N LYS A 270 12.12 11.28 -12.37
CA LYS A 270 12.38 11.98 -13.64
C LYS A 270 13.46 11.29 -14.48
N LEU A 271 13.72 10.01 -14.23
CA LEU A 271 14.74 9.24 -14.94
C LEU A 271 14.34 9.01 -16.39
N THR A 272 15.23 9.33 -17.33
CA THR A 272 14.99 9.13 -18.78
C THR A 272 15.65 7.88 -19.34
N TYR A 273 16.49 7.22 -18.52
CA TYR A 273 17.18 5.96 -18.77
C TYR A 273 17.29 5.18 -17.45
N VAL A 274 17.62 3.89 -17.53
CA VAL A 274 18.03 3.11 -16.34
C VAL A 274 19.50 3.44 -16.05
N PRO A 275 19.84 3.98 -14.86
CA PRO A 275 21.21 4.41 -14.57
C PRO A 275 22.25 3.28 -14.72
N GLU A 276 23.31 3.53 -15.49
CA GLU A 276 24.36 2.52 -15.78
C GLU A 276 25.09 2.03 -14.53
N ILE A 277 25.13 2.89 -13.50
CA ILE A 277 25.73 2.57 -12.22
C ILE A 277 25.03 1.37 -11.55
N ILE A 278 23.75 1.16 -11.82
CA ILE A 278 22.99 0.01 -11.35
C ILE A 278 23.48 -1.21 -12.13
N SER A 279 24.48 -1.88 -11.57
CA SER A 279 25.17 -3.02 -12.17
C SER A 279 25.57 -4.01 -11.08
N ILE A 280 25.84 -5.26 -11.46
CA ILE A 280 26.34 -6.29 -10.53
C ILE A 280 27.67 -5.92 -9.87
N LYS A 281 28.46 -5.04 -10.50
CA LYS A 281 29.74 -4.56 -9.94
C LYS A 281 29.51 -3.62 -8.75
N ASN A 282 28.50 -2.75 -8.84
CA ASN A 282 28.26 -1.73 -7.82
C ASN A 282 27.20 -2.15 -6.81
N PHE A 283 26.29 -3.06 -7.20
CA PHE A 283 25.19 -3.56 -6.38
C PHE A 283 25.09 -5.09 -6.49
N PRO A 284 26.07 -5.85 -5.94
CA PRO A 284 26.18 -7.29 -6.14
C PRO A 284 25.05 -8.12 -5.50
N LEU A 285 24.39 -7.59 -4.46
CA LEU A 285 23.30 -8.26 -3.74
C LEU A 285 21.90 -7.79 -4.16
N LEU A 286 21.80 -6.85 -5.11
CA LEU A 286 20.53 -6.33 -5.56
C LEU A 286 19.73 -7.43 -6.25
N PHE A 287 18.56 -7.74 -5.72
CA PHE A 287 17.66 -8.74 -6.31
C PHE A 287 16.33 -8.15 -6.77
N GLN A 288 15.95 -6.97 -6.29
CA GLN A 288 14.73 -6.28 -6.67
C GLN A 288 15.00 -4.86 -7.12
N LEU A 289 14.51 -4.53 -8.32
CA LEU A 289 14.59 -3.19 -8.90
C LEU A 289 13.24 -2.77 -9.49
N ASP A 290 12.74 -1.62 -9.03
CA ASP A 290 11.56 -0.96 -9.60
C ASP A 290 11.94 0.39 -10.23
N VAL A 291 11.68 0.50 -11.54
CA VAL A 291 11.91 1.72 -12.35
C VAL A 291 10.61 2.30 -12.91
N SER A 292 9.46 1.81 -12.45
CA SER A 292 8.12 2.17 -12.93
C SER A 292 7.86 3.68 -12.92
N GLU A 293 6.87 4.13 -13.68
CA GLU A 293 6.38 5.53 -13.66
C GLU A 293 7.46 6.59 -13.95
N ASN A 294 8.60 6.20 -14.54
CA ASN A 294 9.63 7.12 -15.03
C ASN A 294 9.46 7.42 -16.54
N PRO A 295 9.89 8.60 -17.03
CA PRO A 295 9.85 8.97 -18.45
C PRO A 295 10.95 8.28 -19.29
N ILE A 296 11.20 6.99 -19.06
CA ILE A 296 12.20 6.22 -19.81
C ILE A 296 11.63 5.84 -21.18
N LYS A 297 12.33 6.28 -22.23
CA LYS A 297 11.97 5.95 -23.63
C LYS A 297 12.49 4.58 -24.05
N ASN A 298 13.71 4.25 -23.63
CA ASN A 298 14.40 3.02 -23.96
C ASN A 298 14.86 2.34 -22.66
N LEU A 299 14.33 1.16 -22.40
CA LEU A 299 14.56 0.40 -21.16
C LEU A 299 15.90 -0.35 -21.20
N THR A 300 16.92 0.19 -21.88
CA THR A 300 18.19 -0.51 -22.05
C THR A 300 18.87 -0.72 -20.71
N ILE A 301 19.27 -1.96 -20.43
CA ILE A 301 20.11 -2.32 -19.30
C ILE A 301 21.56 -2.36 -19.78
N ASN A 302 22.37 -1.37 -19.40
CA ASN A 302 23.72 -1.19 -19.95
C ASN A 302 24.78 -2.09 -19.31
N SER A 303 24.50 -2.74 -18.19
CA SER A 303 25.45 -3.59 -17.47
C SER A 303 24.77 -4.84 -16.94
N ASP A 304 25.54 -5.92 -16.76
CA ASP A 304 25.03 -7.18 -16.21
C ASP A 304 24.33 -6.94 -14.87
N LEU A 305 23.08 -7.37 -14.78
CA LEU A 305 22.23 -7.31 -13.59
C LEU A 305 21.56 -8.66 -13.38
N LYS A 306 21.59 -9.15 -12.15
CA LYS A 306 20.92 -10.40 -11.76
C LYS A 306 19.81 -10.06 -10.78
N LEU A 307 18.55 -10.22 -11.19
CA LEU A 307 17.40 -9.84 -10.37
C LEU A 307 16.41 -11.00 -10.24
N ASN A 308 15.78 -11.11 -9.08
CA ASN A 308 14.59 -11.92 -8.83
C ASN A 308 13.31 -11.19 -9.25
N LEU A 309 13.29 -9.86 -9.17
CA LEU A 309 12.14 -9.03 -9.54
C LEU A 309 12.60 -7.77 -10.26
N PHE A 310 12.08 -7.56 -11.46
CA PHE A 310 12.24 -6.33 -12.21
C PHE A 310 10.87 -5.76 -12.61
N VAL A 311 10.64 -4.50 -12.30
CA VAL A 311 9.35 -3.82 -12.49
C VAL A 311 9.55 -2.55 -13.31
N ALA A 312 8.83 -2.45 -14.44
CA ALA A 312 8.81 -1.30 -15.34
C ALA A 312 7.36 -1.03 -15.80
N ASN A 313 6.52 -0.64 -14.84
CA ASN A 313 5.10 -0.40 -15.05
C ASN A 313 4.80 1.06 -15.38
N LYS A 314 3.69 1.31 -16.08
CA LYS A 314 3.14 2.66 -16.32
C LYS A 314 4.18 3.66 -16.87
N MET A 315 5.15 3.17 -17.64
CA MET A 315 6.15 3.95 -18.34
C MET A 315 5.47 4.68 -19.49
N ASN A 316 5.24 5.98 -19.31
CA ASN A 316 4.46 6.80 -20.24
C ASN A 316 5.20 7.14 -21.53
N MET A 317 6.50 6.83 -21.65
CA MET A 317 7.30 7.09 -22.85
C MET A 317 7.84 5.83 -23.55
N LEU A 318 7.66 4.65 -22.94
CA LEU A 318 8.15 3.38 -23.46
C LEU A 318 7.27 2.91 -24.63
N LYS A 319 7.85 2.87 -25.83
CA LYS A 319 7.13 2.50 -27.07
C LYS A 319 7.42 1.10 -27.57
N ASN A 320 8.69 0.71 -27.52
CA ASN A 320 9.21 -0.52 -28.08
C ASN A 320 10.21 -1.13 -27.10
N ILE A 321 10.30 -2.46 -27.10
CA ILE A 321 11.41 -3.21 -26.49
C ILE A 321 12.12 -3.96 -27.62
N GLU A 322 13.33 -3.52 -27.92
CA GLU A 322 14.16 -4.10 -28.97
C GLU A 322 14.89 -5.35 -28.45
N LYS A 323 15.51 -6.09 -29.38
CA LYS A 323 16.20 -7.35 -29.09
C LYS A 323 17.22 -7.25 -27.94
N ASP A 324 18.03 -6.20 -27.95
CA ASP A 324 19.16 -6.06 -27.03
C ASP A 324 18.85 -5.16 -25.83
N THR A 325 17.62 -4.65 -25.72
CA THR A 325 17.20 -3.74 -24.62
C THR A 325 17.40 -4.39 -23.25
N LEU A 326 17.07 -5.68 -23.10
CA LEU A 326 17.14 -6.38 -21.82
C LEU A 326 18.24 -7.47 -21.80
N SER A 327 19.19 -7.46 -22.74
CA SER A 327 20.17 -8.55 -22.90
C SER A 327 21.08 -8.75 -21.69
N ASN A 328 21.29 -7.70 -20.90
CA ASN A 328 22.13 -7.72 -19.70
C ASN A 328 21.35 -7.99 -18.42
N LEU A 329 20.02 -8.12 -18.49
CA LEU A 329 19.20 -8.53 -17.36
C LEU A 329 19.10 -10.06 -17.33
N ARG A 330 19.49 -10.66 -16.21
CA ARG A 330 19.58 -12.12 -16.05
C ARG A 330 18.88 -12.57 -14.77
N SER A 331 18.51 -13.84 -14.72
CA SER A 331 18.08 -14.50 -13.49
C SER A 331 19.27 -14.91 -12.62
N PRO A 332 19.10 -15.06 -11.29
CA PRO A 332 20.12 -15.63 -10.42
C PRO A 332 20.44 -17.09 -10.77
N SER A 333 21.62 -17.59 -10.35
CA SER A 333 22.01 -18.98 -10.57
C SER A 333 21.07 -19.93 -9.83
N ASN A 334 20.41 -20.84 -10.55
CA ASN A 334 19.40 -21.79 -10.05
C ASN A 334 18.07 -21.16 -9.59
N ASP A 335 17.80 -19.92 -9.99
CA ASP A 335 16.53 -19.25 -9.72
C ASP A 335 15.94 -18.67 -11.02
N CYS A 336 14.74 -18.14 -10.94
CA CYS A 336 14.07 -17.46 -12.05
C CYS A 336 13.76 -15.99 -11.70
N ILE A 337 13.44 -15.20 -12.73
CA ILE A 337 13.10 -13.77 -12.61
C ILE A 337 11.59 -13.56 -12.81
N ASN A 338 10.98 -12.75 -11.96
CA ASN A 338 9.65 -12.19 -12.16
C ASN A 338 9.78 -10.87 -12.93
N LEU A 339 9.21 -10.81 -14.13
CA LEU A 339 9.30 -9.66 -15.00
C LEU A 339 7.93 -8.99 -15.15
N THR A 340 7.82 -7.73 -14.71
CA THR A 340 6.56 -6.97 -14.79
C THR A 340 6.75 -5.73 -15.65
N ILE A 341 6.19 -5.73 -16.85
CA ILE A 341 6.20 -4.61 -17.81
C ILE A 341 4.74 -4.35 -18.20
N SER A 342 3.94 -3.88 -17.26
CA SER A 342 2.50 -3.72 -17.41
C SER A 342 2.06 -2.25 -17.46
N ASN A 343 0.85 -2.01 -17.94
CA ASN A 343 0.22 -0.67 -17.94
C ASN A 343 1.00 0.41 -18.73
N ASN A 344 1.89 0.03 -19.64
CA ASN A 344 2.64 0.94 -20.49
C ASN A 344 1.79 1.32 -21.71
N LYS A 345 1.11 2.46 -21.61
CA LYS A 345 0.09 2.89 -22.59
C LYS A 345 0.62 3.23 -23.98
N MET A 346 1.94 3.27 -24.16
CA MET A 346 2.57 3.51 -25.46
C MET A 346 3.31 2.27 -26.00
N LEU A 347 3.42 1.20 -25.22
CA LEU A 347 4.19 0.01 -25.59
C LEU A 347 3.41 -0.84 -26.60
N THR A 348 3.87 -0.85 -27.85
CA THR A 348 3.18 -1.49 -28.98
C THR A 348 3.93 -2.69 -29.55
N PHE A 349 5.24 -2.79 -29.29
CA PHE A 349 6.11 -3.81 -29.87
C PHE A 349 7.13 -4.33 -28.85
N ILE A 350 7.31 -5.65 -28.84
CA ILE A 350 8.38 -6.34 -28.12
C ILE A 350 9.00 -7.34 -29.10
N HIS A 351 10.31 -7.24 -29.30
CA HIS A 351 11.05 -8.14 -30.19
C HIS A 351 11.04 -9.58 -29.66
N GLU A 352 10.90 -10.58 -30.55
CA GLU A 352 10.73 -12.00 -30.17
C GLU A 352 11.90 -12.60 -29.35
N ASP A 353 13.11 -12.07 -29.54
CA ASP A 353 14.32 -12.49 -28.82
C ASP A 353 14.65 -11.62 -27.59
N ALA A 354 13.83 -10.62 -27.25
CA ALA A 354 14.15 -9.63 -26.22
C ALA A 354 14.39 -10.24 -24.82
N LEU A 355 13.82 -11.42 -24.58
CA LEU A 355 13.87 -12.11 -23.28
C LEU A 355 14.71 -13.40 -23.31
N ARG A 356 15.39 -13.72 -24.42
CA ARG A 356 15.97 -15.07 -24.71
C ARG A 356 16.98 -15.61 -23.69
N HIS A 357 17.52 -14.75 -22.84
CA HIS A 357 18.58 -15.06 -21.88
C HIS A 357 18.07 -15.23 -20.45
N MET A 358 16.76 -15.09 -20.24
CA MET A 358 16.16 -15.07 -18.90
C MET A 358 15.45 -16.39 -18.60
N ASN A 359 15.65 -16.90 -17.40
CA ASN A 359 14.79 -17.94 -16.84
C ASN A 359 13.60 -17.26 -16.12
N LEU A 360 12.39 -17.29 -16.67
CA LEU A 360 11.24 -16.55 -16.14
C LEU A 360 10.39 -17.38 -15.15
N CYS A 361 10.09 -16.81 -13.98
CA CYS A 361 9.09 -17.35 -13.04
C CYS A 361 7.68 -16.87 -13.39
N SER A 362 7.59 -15.63 -13.84
CA SER A 362 6.36 -14.97 -14.28
C SER A 362 6.68 -13.82 -15.22
N LEU A 363 5.74 -13.51 -16.08
CA LEU A 363 5.80 -12.42 -17.05
C LEU A 363 4.45 -11.71 -17.09
N ASP A 364 4.42 -10.47 -16.63
CA ASP A 364 3.26 -9.60 -16.76
C ASP A 364 3.48 -8.55 -17.84
N LEU A 365 2.76 -8.70 -18.95
CA LEU A 365 2.68 -7.73 -20.05
C LEU A 365 1.26 -7.17 -20.20
N SER A 366 0.46 -7.18 -19.13
CA SER A 366 -0.93 -6.75 -19.18
C SER A 366 -1.06 -5.25 -19.38
N ASN A 367 -2.22 -4.83 -19.92
CA ASN A 367 -2.64 -3.43 -20.03
C ASN A 367 -1.69 -2.51 -20.83
N ASN A 368 -0.89 -3.09 -21.74
CA ASN A 368 -0.09 -2.39 -22.74
C ASN A 368 -0.89 -2.14 -24.02
N GLN A 369 -0.22 -1.89 -25.15
CA GLN A 369 -0.84 -1.71 -26.48
C GLN A 369 -0.33 -2.74 -27.49
N LEU A 370 0.00 -3.95 -27.03
CA LEU A 370 0.51 -5.02 -27.88
C LEU A 370 -0.60 -5.55 -28.78
N SER A 371 -0.42 -5.41 -30.09
CA SER A 371 -1.33 -6.00 -31.08
C SER A 371 -0.93 -7.41 -31.50
N TYR A 372 0.31 -7.79 -31.22
CA TYR A 372 0.90 -9.08 -31.55
C TYR A 372 1.95 -9.44 -30.50
N VAL A 373 2.04 -10.72 -30.17
CA VAL A 373 3.04 -11.30 -29.27
C VAL A 373 3.57 -12.57 -29.94
N ALA A 374 4.88 -12.64 -30.16
CA ALA A 374 5.50 -13.80 -30.78
C ALA A 374 5.51 -15.00 -29.83
N GLN A 375 5.24 -16.20 -30.33
CA GLN A 375 5.31 -17.43 -29.55
C GLN A 375 6.70 -17.61 -28.91
N LYS A 376 7.76 -17.35 -29.69
CA LYS A 376 9.16 -17.48 -29.28
C LYS A 376 9.53 -16.59 -28.09
N LEU A 377 8.88 -15.43 -27.94
CA LEU A 377 9.10 -14.54 -26.79
C LEU A 377 8.71 -15.22 -25.47
N ILE A 378 7.61 -15.96 -25.51
CA ILE A 378 7.01 -16.61 -24.34
C ILE A 378 7.61 -18.01 -24.14
N MET A 379 7.67 -18.82 -25.19
CA MET A 379 8.08 -20.22 -25.17
C MET A 379 9.54 -20.36 -25.58
N GLN A 380 10.46 -19.98 -24.67
CA GLN A 380 11.89 -19.94 -24.95
C GLN A 380 12.61 -21.29 -24.82
N SER A 381 11.99 -22.28 -24.18
CA SER A 381 12.59 -23.62 -23.98
C SER A 381 11.64 -24.73 -24.39
N SER A 382 12.24 -25.84 -24.84
CA SER A 382 11.56 -27.09 -25.19
C SER A 382 11.01 -27.87 -23.99
N ASN A 383 11.26 -27.42 -22.75
CA ASN A 383 10.61 -27.94 -21.55
C ASN A 383 9.31 -27.15 -21.32
N PHE A 384 8.19 -27.82 -21.61
CA PHE A 384 6.83 -27.29 -21.72
C PHE A 384 6.17 -26.77 -20.41
N THR A 385 6.92 -26.23 -19.45
CA THR A 385 6.33 -25.53 -18.30
C THR A 385 6.21 -24.04 -18.63
N ILE A 386 5.05 -23.59 -19.11
CA ILE A 386 4.76 -22.16 -19.21
C ILE A 386 4.66 -21.61 -17.78
N TYR A 387 5.51 -20.61 -17.50
CA TYR A 387 5.44 -19.78 -16.31
C TYR A 387 4.18 -18.91 -16.32
N ASN A 388 3.86 -18.22 -15.22
CA ASN A 388 2.65 -17.38 -15.18
C ASN A 388 2.77 -16.21 -16.16
N VAL A 389 1.97 -16.20 -17.24
CA VAL A 389 2.00 -15.18 -18.30
C VAL A 389 0.69 -14.38 -18.31
N ASN A 390 0.78 -13.07 -18.07
CA ASN A 390 -0.37 -12.17 -18.10
C ASN A 390 -0.34 -11.28 -19.35
N LEU A 391 -1.27 -11.49 -20.29
CA LEU A 391 -1.41 -10.70 -21.52
C LEU A 391 -2.72 -9.88 -21.58
N GLN A 392 -3.47 -9.86 -20.48
CA GLN A 392 -4.81 -9.23 -20.43
C GLN A 392 -4.76 -7.74 -20.74
N GLY A 393 -5.86 -7.18 -21.26
CA GLY A 393 -5.96 -5.73 -21.56
C GLY A 393 -5.08 -5.24 -22.73
N ASN A 394 -4.55 -6.13 -23.57
CA ASN A 394 -3.84 -5.77 -24.80
C ASN A 394 -4.76 -5.82 -26.03
N PRO A 395 -4.61 -4.92 -27.02
CA PRO A 395 -5.40 -4.90 -28.24
C PRO A 395 -4.96 -5.97 -29.27
N LEU A 396 -5.01 -7.24 -28.89
CA LEU A 396 -4.49 -8.37 -29.68
C LEU A 396 -5.25 -8.57 -31.01
N LYS A 397 -4.50 -8.72 -32.11
CA LYS A 397 -5.00 -9.09 -33.44
C LYS A 397 -5.00 -10.61 -33.58
N CYS A 398 -6.12 -11.23 -33.23
CA CYS A 398 -6.34 -12.67 -33.28
C CYS A 398 -6.49 -13.20 -34.71
N ASN A 399 -5.37 -13.28 -35.43
CA ASN A 399 -5.23 -13.92 -36.73
C ASN A 399 -4.32 -15.16 -36.62
N CYS A 400 -3.97 -15.78 -37.75
CA CYS A 400 -3.07 -16.92 -37.79
C CYS A 400 -1.79 -16.75 -36.95
N ALA A 401 -1.24 -15.54 -36.88
CA ALA A 401 -0.01 -15.29 -36.15
C ALA A 401 -0.18 -15.44 -34.63
N LEU A 402 -1.41 -15.37 -34.09
CA LEU A 402 -1.73 -15.62 -32.67
C LEU A 402 -2.43 -16.97 -32.43
N GLN A 403 -2.54 -17.85 -33.44
CA GLN A 403 -3.19 -19.16 -33.26
C GLN A 403 -2.50 -20.02 -32.20
N TRP A 404 -1.18 -19.87 -32.05
CA TRP A 404 -0.40 -20.52 -30.98
C TRP A 404 -0.94 -20.22 -29.58
N MET A 405 -1.57 -19.05 -29.35
CA MET A 405 -2.13 -18.72 -28.04
C MET A 405 -3.27 -19.67 -27.67
N LEU A 406 -4.11 -20.06 -28.63
CA LEU A 406 -5.18 -21.04 -28.40
C LEU A 406 -4.65 -22.47 -28.25
N ASN A 407 -3.60 -22.79 -29.01
CA ASN A 407 -3.06 -24.15 -29.05
C ASN A 407 -2.19 -24.46 -27.84
N ASP A 408 -1.41 -23.49 -27.37
CA ASP A 408 -0.32 -23.71 -26.42
C ASP A 408 -0.54 -22.94 -25.10
N LEU A 409 -0.87 -21.64 -25.16
CA LEU A 409 -0.95 -20.79 -23.96
C LEU A 409 -2.23 -21.02 -23.15
N VAL A 410 -3.40 -20.94 -23.80
CA VAL A 410 -4.71 -21.04 -23.15
C VAL A 410 -4.91 -22.37 -22.44
N PRO A 411 -4.60 -23.54 -23.02
CA PRO A 411 -4.76 -24.83 -22.34
C PRO A 411 -3.94 -24.91 -21.06
N GLN A 412 -2.72 -24.39 -21.08
CA GLN A 412 -1.85 -24.39 -19.90
C GLN A 412 -2.40 -23.45 -18.83
N LEU A 413 -2.68 -22.18 -19.16
CA LEU A 413 -3.23 -21.23 -18.19
C LEU A 413 -4.59 -21.66 -17.63
N TYR A 414 -5.43 -22.34 -18.42
CA TYR A 414 -6.71 -22.86 -17.95
C TYR A 414 -6.55 -23.92 -16.85
N THR A 415 -5.44 -24.65 -16.84
CA THR A 415 -5.16 -25.67 -15.80
C THR A 415 -4.34 -25.11 -14.63
N THR A 416 -3.39 -24.21 -14.90
CA THR A 416 -2.44 -23.72 -13.89
C THR A 416 -2.92 -22.45 -13.19
N GLN A 417 -3.48 -21.49 -13.93
CA GLN A 417 -3.90 -20.19 -13.40
C GLN A 417 -5.04 -19.55 -14.22
N PRO A 418 -6.29 -20.01 -14.04
CA PRO A 418 -7.44 -19.56 -14.85
C PRO A 418 -7.70 -18.06 -14.81
N ARG A 419 -7.35 -17.40 -13.68
CA ARG A 419 -7.52 -15.94 -13.49
C ARG A 419 -6.76 -15.09 -14.52
N LEU A 420 -5.73 -15.64 -15.17
CA LEU A 420 -4.99 -14.94 -16.22
C LEU A 420 -5.73 -14.91 -17.57
N LEU A 421 -6.88 -15.58 -17.66
CA LEU A 421 -7.73 -15.65 -18.86
C LEU A 421 -9.00 -14.80 -18.75
N ASP A 422 -9.32 -14.25 -17.58
CA ASP A 422 -10.60 -13.59 -17.28
C ASP A 422 -10.91 -12.44 -18.25
N ASP A 423 -9.88 -11.66 -18.60
CA ASP A 423 -9.94 -10.52 -19.52
C ASP A 423 -8.95 -10.63 -20.70
N LEU A 424 -8.51 -11.85 -21.03
CA LEU A 424 -7.72 -12.08 -22.23
C LEU A 424 -8.64 -12.12 -23.46
N ARG A 425 -8.64 -11.06 -24.26
CA ARG A 425 -9.61 -10.86 -25.36
C ARG A 425 -8.94 -10.52 -26.68
N CYS A 426 -9.67 -10.81 -27.77
CA CYS A 426 -9.33 -10.31 -29.09
C CYS A 426 -9.83 -8.87 -29.27
N ALA A 427 -9.00 -7.98 -29.83
CA ALA A 427 -9.45 -6.67 -30.28
C ALA A 427 -9.82 -6.68 -31.76
N TRP A 428 -9.15 -7.51 -32.56
CA TRP A 428 -9.36 -7.67 -33.99
C TRP A 428 -9.27 -9.17 -34.33
N PRO A 429 -9.99 -9.67 -35.37
CA PRO A 429 -10.88 -8.94 -36.29
C PRO A 429 -12.24 -8.55 -35.68
N PRO A 430 -12.99 -7.59 -36.29
CA PRO A 430 -14.23 -7.06 -35.74
C PRO A 430 -15.27 -8.12 -35.34
N GLN A 431 -15.30 -9.24 -36.06
CA GLN A 431 -16.26 -10.34 -35.86
C GLN A 431 -16.05 -11.09 -34.53
N ILE A 432 -14.82 -11.11 -34.00
CA ILE A 432 -14.48 -11.72 -32.71
C ILE A 432 -13.93 -10.70 -31.71
N SER A 433 -14.12 -9.41 -32.00
CA SER A 433 -13.69 -8.33 -31.13
C SER A 433 -14.42 -8.42 -29.78
N ASN A 434 -13.69 -8.14 -28.71
CA ASN A 434 -14.14 -8.23 -27.32
C ASN A 434 -14.57 -9.64 -26.85
N ILE A 435 -14.36 -10.69 -27.65
CA ILE A 435 -14.57 -12.07 -27.21
C ILE A 435 -13.33 -12.55 -26.45
N ARG A 436 -13.54 -13.20 -25.31
CA ARG A 436 -12.46 -13.82 -24.53
C ARG A 436 -11.84 -14.97 -25.32
N ILE A 437 -10.51 -15.02 -25.38
CA ILE A 437 -9.79 -16.05 -26.13
C ILE A 437 -10.15 -17.46 -25.61
N VAL A 438 -10.34 -17.61 -24.29
CA VAL A 438 -10.74 -18.88 -23.66
C VAL A 438 -12.09 -19.43 -24.15
N HIS A 439 -12.95 -18.60 -24.77
CA HIS A 439 -14.20 -19.06 -25.38
C HIS A 439 -13.98 -20.20 -26.41
N TRP A 440 -12.85 -20.16 -27.10
CA TRP A 440 -12.49 -21.10 -28.16
C TRP A 440 -11.65 -22.28 -27.65
N TYR A 441 -11.46 -22.38 -26.34
CA TYR A 441 -10.76 -23.52 -25.75
C TYR A 441 -11.50 -24.83 -26.05
N GLY A 442 -10.78 -25.82 -26.57
CA GLY A 442 -11.35 -27.13 -26.96
C GLY A 442 -11.93 -27.22 -28.38
N TRP A 443 -11.91 -26.12 -29.16
CA TRP A 443 -12.31 -26.16 -30.57
C TRP A 443 -11.26 -26.88 -31.42
N LYS A 444 -11.71 -27.71 -32.37
CA LYS A 444 -10.82 -28.52 -33.23
C LYS A 444 -10.28 -27.75 -34.43
N ASP A 445 -10.97 -26.72 -34.89
CA ASP A 445 -10.57 -25.92 -36.04
C ASP A 445 -9.60 -24.80 -35.64
N GLN A 446 -8.73 -24.38 -36.56
CA GLN A 446 -7.86 -23.22 -36.36
C GLN A 446 -8.68 -21.91 -36.43
N VAL A 447 -9.34 -21.57 -35.32
CA VAL A 447 -10.28 -20.45 -35.21
C VAL A 447 -9.71 -19.13 -35.74
N PHE A 448 -8.44 -18.81 -35.45
CA PHE A 448 -7.83 -17.56 -35.90
C PHE A 448 -7.28 -17.62 -37.34
N CYS A 449 -7.20 -18.80 -37.94
CA CYS A 449 -6.77 -19.00 -39.34
C CYS A 449 -7.91 -19.28 -40.31
N ALA A 450 -9.07 -19.69 -39.82
CA ALA A 450 -10.22 -19.99 -40.65
C ALA A 450 -10.74 -18.74 -41.36
N ASN A 451 -11.34 -18.94 -42.55
CA ASN A 451 -11.94 -17.83 -43.29
C ASN A 451 -13.06 -17.20 -42.45
N MET A 452 -12.93 -15.90 -42.15
CA MET A 452 -13.78 -15.20 -41.20
C MET A 452 -15.27 -15.15 -41.61
N SER A 453 -15.56 -15.34 -42.90
CA SER A 453 -16.93 -15.50 -43.40
C SER A 453 -17.60 -16.77 -42.86
N ILE A 454 -16.87 -17.89 -42.84
CA ILE A 454 -17.33 -19.20 -42.34
C ILE A 454 -17.51 -19.16 -40.82
N LEU A 455 -16.60 -18.48 -40.12
CA LEU A 455 -16.66 -18.37 -38.66
C LEU A 455 -17.88 -17.54 -38.21
N LYS A 456 -18.25 -16.50 -38.97
CA LYS A 456 -19.46 -15.71 -38.72
C LYS A 456 -20.73 -16.57 -38.90
N GLU A 457 -20.78 -17.42 -39.93
CA GLU A 457 -21.87 -18.38 -40.13
C GLU A 457 -21.96 -19.38 -38.97
N ASN A 458 -20.85 -19.96 -38.53
CA ASN A 458 -20.83 -20.88 -37.38
C ASN A 458 -21.19 -20.21 -36.05
N LEU A 459 -20.76 -18.97 -35.82
CA LEU A 459 -21.19 -18.16 -34.66
C LEU A 459 -22.70 -17.88 -34.71
N THR A 460 -23.27 -17.61 -35.89
CA THR A 460 -24.72 -17.42 -36.04
C THR A 460 -25.51 -18.73 -35.98
N MET A 461 -24.95 -19.84 -36.47
CA MET A 461 -25.57 -21.17 -36.47
C MET A 461 -25.60 -21.81 -35.07
N ASN A 462 -24.61 -21.52 -34.23
CA ASN A 462 -24.61 -21.95 -32.83
C ASN A 462 -25.55 -21.12 -31.93
N VAL A 463 -26.08 -20.00 -32.42
CA VAL A 463 -27.22 -19.31 -31.77
C VAL A 463 -28.54 -19.88 -32.28
N ALA A 464 -28.61 -20.28 -33.55
CA ALA A 464 -29.81 -20.87 -34.14
C ALA A 464 -30.17 -22.26 -33.53
N SER A 465 -29.19 -23.02 -33.02
CA SER A 465 -29.45 -24.32 -32.37
C SER A 465 -29.94 -24.23 -30.91
N VAL A 466 -30.05 -23.02 -30.34
CA VAL A 466 -30.63 -22.79 -29.00
C VAL A 466 -31.88 -21.89 -29.06
N MET A 467 -32.35 -21.51 -30.25
CA MET A 467 -33.65 -20.83 -30.37
C MET A 467 -34.76 -21.83 -30.66
N THR A 468 -35.28 -22.45 -29.60
CA THR A 468 -36.71 -22.76 -29.59
C THR A 468 -37.44 -21.44 -29.80
N THR A 469 -38.02 -21.26 -30.97
CA THR A 469 -38.83 -20.10 -31.33
C THR A 469 -40.08 -20.07 -30.48
N GLU A 470 -39.99 -19.50 -29.29
CA GLU A 470 -41.10 -18.74 -28.72
C GLU A 470 -40.81 -17.26 -28.97
N VAL A 471 -41.48 -16.72 -29.99
CA VAL A 471 -41.62 -15.28 -30.13
C VAL A 471 -42.50 -14.83 -28.97
N ILE A 472 -41.89 -14.39 -27.88
CA ILE A 472 -42.60 -13.70 -26.82
C ILE A 472 -42.96 -12.31 -27.38
N HIS A 473 -44.21 -12.16 -27.81
CA HIS A 473 -44.82 -10.84 -27.94
C HIS A 473 -44.88 -10.24 -26.54
N PHE A 474 -44.01 -9.27 -26.26
CA PHE A 474 -44.20 -8.38 -25.13
C PHE A 474 -45.30 -7.38 -25.49
N ASP A 475 -46.55 -7.72 -25.18
CA ASP A 475 -47.57 -6.70 -25.03
C ASP A 475 -47.18 -5.87 -23.80
N SER A 476 -46.72 -4.64 -24.04
CA SER A 476 -46.44 -3.71 -22.94
C SER A 476 -47.77 -3.41 -22.26
N SER A 477 -47.99 -3.97 -21.07
CA SER A 477 -49.13 -3.57 -20.26
C SER A 477 -48.94 -2.09 -19.90
N THR A 478 -50.02 -1.32 -20.00
CA THR A 478 -50.05 0.10 -19.63
C THR A 478 -49.49 0.37 -18.23
N GLY A 479 -49.53 -0.62 -17.33
CA GLY A 479 -48.91 -0.57 -16.02
C GLY A 479 -47.37 -0.46 -16.03
N LEU A 480 -46.67 -1.17 -16.93
CA LEU A 480 -45.20 -1.14 -16.99
C LEU A 480 -44.68 0.22 -17.43
N LEU A 481 -45.34 0.87 -18.40
CA LEU A 481 -45.01 2.21 -18.86
C LEU A 481 -45.23 3.27 -17.77
N ILE A 482 -46.28 3.11 -16.96
CA ILE A 482 -46.55 4.00 -15.81
C ILE A 482 -45.46 3.84 -14.75
N VAL A 483 -45.05 2.61 -14.43
CA VAL A 483 -43.99 2.35 -13.44
C VAL A 483 -42.64 2.91 -13.90
N VAL A 484 -42.29 2.75 -15.18
CA VAL A 484 -41.07 3.35 -15.75
C VAL A 484 -41.16 4.87 -15.73
N GLY A 485 -42.32 5.45 -16.04
CA GLY A 485 -42.55 6.89 -15.94
C GLY A 485 -42.39 7.44 -14.52
N ILE A 486 -42.93 6.75 -13.52
CA ILE A 486 -42.78 7.11 -12.10
C ILE A 486 -41.32 6.97 -11.64
N ALA A 487 -40.62 5.92 -12.07
CA ALA A 487 -39.20 5.73 -11.73
C ALA A 487 -38.33 6.87 -12.29
N ILE A 488 -38.59 7.29 -13.53
CA ILE A 488 -37.87 8.40 -14.18
C ILE A 488 -38.16 9.73 -13.47
N THR A 489 -39.41 9.99 -13.06
CA THR A 489 -39.75 11.24 -12.37
C THR A 489 -39.14 11.30 -10.97
N VAL A 490 -39.10 10.19 -10.23
CA VAL A 490 -38.40 10.09 -8.94
C VAL A 490 -36.90 10.33 -9.11
N LEU A 491 -36.29 9.78 -10.15
CA LEU A 491 -34.86 9.99 -10.43
C LEU A 491 -34.56 11.47 -10.70
N ILE A 492 -35.40 12.14 -11.48
CA ILE A 492 -35.26 13.58 -11.77
C ILE A 492 -35.40 14.41 -10.48
N LEU A 493 -36.37 14.09 -9.62
CA LEU A 493 -36.56 14.79 -8.34
C LEU A 493 -35.35 14.62 -7.39
N LEU A 494 -34.75 13.44 -7.34
CA LEU A 494 -33.53 13.19 -6.55
C LEU A 494 -32.33 13.99 -7.08
N ILE A 495 -32.17 14.07 -8.40
CA ILE A 495 -31.10 14.87 -9.04
C ILE A 495 -31.30 16.35 -8.72
N VAL A 496 -32.51 16.89 -8.86
CA VAL A 496 -32.82 18.29 -8.54
C VAL A 496 -32.60 18.56 -7.05
N GLY A 497 -33.03 17.65 -6.16
CA GLY A 497 -32.77 17.74 -4.73
C GLY A 497 -31.29 17.79 -4.38
N GLY A 498 -30.47 16.96 -5.03
CA GLY A 498 -29.01 16.96 -4.88
C GLY A 498 -28.36 18.28 -5.33
N ILE A 499 -28.82 18.85 -6.45
CA ILE A 499 -28.34 20.15 -6.94
C ILE A 499 -28.70 21.28 -5.96
N VAL A 500 -29.92 21.30 -5.42
CA VAL A 500 -30.32 22.31 -4.43
C VAL A 500 -29.54 22.16 -3.12
N TRP A 501 -29.30 20.93 -2.67
CA TRP A 501 -28.54 20.66 -1.45
C TRP A 501 -27.08 21.09 -1.57
N THR A 502 -26.42 20.77 -2.69
CA THR A 502 -25.04 21.19 -2.97
C THR A 502 -24.91 22.72 -3.07
N GLN A 503 -25.89 23.40 -3.68
CA GLN A 503 -25.93 24.87 -3.69
C GLN A 503 -26.10 25.46 -2.28
N ARG A 504 -26.95 24.88 -1.42
CA ARG A 504 -27.10 25.32 -0.02
C ARG A 504 -25.83 25.10 0.81
N VAL A 505 -25.14 23.97 0.62
CA VAL A 505 -23.84 23.70 1.27
C VAL A 505 -22.78 24.69 0.80
N ALA A 506 -22.74 25.01 -0.50
CA ALA A 506 -21.83 26.00 -1.06
C ALA A 506 -22.09 27.42 -0.51
N ILE A 507 -23.36 27.82 -0.37
CA ILE A 507 -23.74 29.11 0.23
C ILE A 507 -23.37 29.17 1.72
N LYS A 508 -23.54 28.06 2.47
CA LYS A 508 -23.14 27.97 3.88
C LYS A 508 -21.62 28.07 4.05
N ARG A 509 -20.82 27.42 3.18
CA ARG A 509 -19.36 27.58 3.12
C ARG A 509 -18.93 29.03 2.80
N ARG A 510 -19.61 29.71 1.85
CA ARG A 510 -19.32 31.11 1.51
C ARG A 510 -19.65 32.11 2.64
N ARG A 511 -20.60 31.80 3.52
CA ARG A 511 -20.91 32.63 4.71
C ARG A 511 -19.89 32.44 5.84
N ILE A 512 -19.29 31.26 5.97
CA ILE A 512 -18.25 30.98 6.98
C ILE A 512 -16.93 31.67 6.58
N ASN A 513 -16.58 31.69 5.29
CA ASN A 513 -15.37 32.37 4.79
C ASN A 513 -15.47 33.92 4.72
N ARG A 514 -16.61 34.52 5.09
CA ARG A 514 -16.77 35.98 5.22
C ARG A 514 -16.78 36.47 6.67
N LYS A 515 -16.56 35.56 7.64
CA LYS A 515 -16.47 35.84 9.08
C LYS A 515 -15.09 35.55 9.67
N PHE A 516 -14.09 35.32 8.82
CA PHE A 516 -12.67 35.31 9.16
C PHE A 516 -11.98 36.42 8.38
#